data_AF-A0A5N5QKI7-F1
#
_entry.id   AF-A0A5N5QKI7-F1
#
_cell.length_a   1.000
_cell.length_b   1.000
_cell.length_c   1.000
_cell.angle_alpha   90.00
_cell.angle_beta   90.00
_cell.angle_gamma   90.00
#
_symmetry.space_group_name_H-M   'P 1'
#
loop_
_entity.id
_entity.type
_entity.pdbx_description
1 polymer ?
#
loop_
_entity_poly.entity_id
_entity_poly.type
_entity_poly.pdbx_seq_one_letter_code
_entity_poly.pdbx_strand_id
1 'polypeptide(L)'
;MHCSTLLLGLFSALVAVATPTHDQVGSLQAREAHRSLLLQVKAQDDMNDPDDLTVAITLINKGSAAVKILNDPNSVLSTWKTHTFDFAPVPVVRPDGTKAKVGAEANVRAVKVKYSPKVAAALEDERVFTVLQPGQNKTIVHELSGMYSFRTTGAYTVKLASTAENFQVVEDDGSISVVPATVYNGDEAQAWSAININTNATLPKRELVKPRLDWIVKREAVAQTTNCSQDQTNQLIEATKVANKYIADANQYLNGKLGERYKTWFGGPSIERLKRVRSHFQNLAGISQFKFNCKCDEPAVFAYVDPIETSIYLCGAFWNAAVEGSDSKAGTIIHEGTHIRTVAGTEDYAYGPQPARELAKTDGDRATMNADSHEYFAENSPNLG
;
A
#
# COMPACT_ATOMS: atom_id res chain seq x y z
N MET A 1 -68.75 -25.55 28.36
CA MET A 1 -68.00 -26.74 27.91
C MET A 1 -67.00 -26.32 26.84
N HIS A 2 -65.74 -26.60 27.14
CA HIS A 2 -64.48 -26.63 26.37
C HIS A 2 -64.19 -25.68 25.18
N CYS A 3 -63.40 -24.65 25.52
CA CYS A 3 -62.13 -24.20 24.94
C CYS A 3 -61.44 -25.08 23.86
N SER A 4 -60.94 -24.46 22.78
CA SER A 4 -59.74 -24.94 22.05
C SER A 4 -59.05 -23.81 21.27
N THR A 5 -58.00 -23.29 21.92
CA THR A 5 -56.66 -22.89 21.44
C THR A 5 -56.43 -22.65 19.94
N LEU A 6 -56.09 -21.39 19.62
CA LEU A 6 -55.36 -20.95 18.43
C LEU A 6 -53.86 -21.23 18.63
N LEU A 7 -53.22 -22.04 17.79
CA LEU A 7 -51.77 -22.21 17.75
C LEU A 7 -51.15 -21.19 16.77
N LEU A 8 -50.23 -20.35 17.27
CA LEU A 8 -49.29 -19.58 16.47
C LEU A 8 -48.22 -20.52 15.89
N GLY A 9 -48.12 -20.60 14.56
CA GLY A 9 -46.98 -21.19 13.86
C GLY A 9 -45.92 -20.14 13.55
N LEU A 10 -44.75 -20.27 14.16
CA LEU A 10 -43.53 -19.52 13.83
C LEU A 10 -43.00 -19.96 12.46
N PHE A 11 -42.89 -19.05 11.49
CA PHE A 11 -42.11 -19.25 10.28
C PHE A 11 -40.65 -18.86 10.54
N SER A 12 -39.77 -19.85 10.73
CA SER A 12 -38.32 -19.67 10.60
C SER A 12 -37.97 -19.56 9.12
N ALA A 13 -37.52 -18.39 8.68
CA ALA A 13 -36.89 -18.23 7.37
C ALA A 13 -35.45 -18.76 7.42
N LEU A 14 -35.25 -19.97 6.92
CA LEU A 14 -33.92 -20.49 6.57
C LEU A 14 -33.42 -19.71 5.34
N VAL A 15 -32.34 -18.94 5.52
CA VAL A 15 -31.55 -18.43 4.40
C VAL A 15 -30.88 -19.64 3.76
N ALA A 16 -31.40 -20.09 2.62
CA ALA A 16 -30.72 -21.04 1.77
C ALA A 16 -29.48 -20.34 1.19
N VAL A 17 -28.30 -20.72 1.68
CA VAL A 17 -27.05 -20.43 0.97
C VAL A 17 -27.12 -21.19 -0.35
N ALA A 18 -27.36 -20.47 -1.44
CA ALA A 18 -27.37 -21.06 -2.77
C ALA A 18 -25.96 -21.61 -3.06
N THR A 19 -25.85 -22.92 -3.25
CA THR A 19 -24.64 -23.52 -3.81
C THR A 19 -24.50 -23.04 -5.26
N PRO A 20 -23.35 -22.51 -5.68
CA PRO A 20 -23.17 -22.07 -7.06
C PRO A 20 -23.43 -23.25 -8.01
N THR A 21 -24.21 -23.01 -9.06
CA THR A 21 -24.54 -24.05 -10.04
C THR A 21 -23.28 -24.46 -10.81
N HIS A 22 -23.28 -25.68 -11.34
CA HIS A 22 -22.15 -26.25 -12.09
C HIS A 22 -21.69 -25.36 -13.26
N ASP A 23 -22.59 -24.56 -13.84
CA ASP A 23 -22.28 -23.56 -14.89
C ASP A 23 -21.54 -22.32 -14.36
N GLN A 24 -21.82 -21.86 -13.13
CA GLN A 24 -21.09 -20.74 -12.52
C GLN A 24 -19.67 -21.13 -12.11
N VAL A 25 -19.49 -22.36 -11.62
CA VAL A 25 -18.17 -22.91 -11.30
C VAL A 25 -17.34 -23.12 -12.58
N GLY A 26 -17.96 -23.64 -13.65
CA GLY A 26 -17.32 -23.78 -14.97
C GLY A 26 -16.94 -22.44 -15.60
N SER A 27 -17.78 -21.41 -15.45
CA SER A 27 -17.50 -20.03 -15.89
C SER A 27 -16.34 -19.38 -15.10
N LEU A 28 -16.26 -19.61 -13.79
CA LEU A 28 -15.16 -19.10 -12.95
C LEU A 28 -13.84 -19.80 -13.27
N GLN A 29 -13.85 -21.13 -13.41
CA GLN A 29 -12.67 -21.93 -13.78
C GLN A 29 -12.19 -21.64 -15.21
N ALA A 30 -13.10 -21.39 -16.15
CA ALA A 30 -12.74 -20.97 -17.52
C ALA A 30 -12.16 -19.54 -17.58
N ARG A 31 -12.65 -18.63 -16.72
CA ARG A 31 -12.07 -17.27 -16.57
C ARG A 31 -10.69 -17.29 -15.92
N GLU A 32 -10.47 -18.15 -14.92
CA GLU A 32 -9.14 -18.33 -14.30
C GLU A 32 -8.10 -18.92 -15.26
N ALA A 33 -8.50 -19.87 -16.13
CA ALA A 33 -7.61 -20.41 -17.16
C ALA A 33 -7.23 -19.39 -18.26
N HIS A 34 -8.07 -18.38 -18.49
CA HIS A 34 -7.82 -17.34 -19.50
C HIS A 34 -6.74 -16.32 -19.09
N ARG A 35 -6.51 -16.13 -17.77
CA ARG A 35 -5.65 -15.06 -17.22
C ARG A 35 -4.71 -15.58 -16.13
N SER A 36 -3.91 -16.56 -16.51
CA SER A 36 -2.88 -17.11 -15.62
C SER A 36 -1.61 -16.24 -15.71
N LEU A 37 -1.17 -15.71 -14.57
CA LEU A 37 0.10 -15.04 -14.42
C LEU A 37 1.07 -15.92 -13.62
N LEU A 38 2.31 -16.03 -14.08
CA LEU A 38 3.39 -16.73 -13.38
C LEU A 38 4.52 -15.75 -13.07
N LEU A 39 4.97 -15.75 -11.82
CA LEU A 39 6.10 -14.95 -11.35
C LEU A 39 7.33 -15.82 -11.10
N GLN A 40 8.48 -15.37 -11.59
CA GLN A 40 9.78 -15.92 -11.25
C GLN A 40 10.60 -14.87 -10.52
N VAL A 41 11.15 -15.25 -9.38
CA VAL A 41 12.03 -14.42 -8.55
C VAL A 41 13.46 -14.91 -8.74
N LYS A 42 14.35 -13.99 -9.12
CA LYS A 42 15.80 -14.24 -9.18
C LYS A 42 16.53 -13.16 -8.38
N ALA A 43 17.04 -13.54 -7.23
CA ALA A 43 17.92 -12.72 -6.43
C ALA A 43 19.33 -12.67 -7.04
N GLN A 44 20.11 -11.66 -6.68
CA GLN A 44 21.55 -11.73 -6.84
C GLN A 44 22.15 -12.80 -5.91
N ASP A 45 23.23 -13.46 -6.34
CA ASP A 45 23.80 -14.58 -5.60
C ASP A 45 24.46 -14.14 -4.27
N ASP A 46 25.29 -13.10 -4.33
CA ASP A 46 26.03 -12.55 -3.19
C ASP A 46 25.84 -11.04 -3.09
N MET A 47 25.68 -10.54 -1.87
CA MET A 47 25.66 -9.12 -1.56
C MET A 47 26.90 -8.73 -0.77
N ASN A 48 27.76 -7.92 -1.37
CA ASN A 48 29.01 -7.44 -0.77
C ASN A 48 28.93 -5.98 -0.30
N ASP A 49 28.00 -5.21 -0.87
CA ASP A 49 27.79 -3.79 -0.59
C ASP A 49 26.28 -3.55 -0.34
N PRO A 50 25.87 -2.84 0.73
CA PRO A 50 24.49 -2.39 0.93
C PRO A 50 23.90 -1.58 -0.22
N ASP A 51 24.76 -0.97 -1.04
CA ASP A 51 24.39 -0.10 -2.16
C ASP A 51 24.43 -0.80 -3.53
N ASP A 52 24.47 -2.14 -3.55
CA ASP A 52 24.41 -2.97 -4.77
C ASP A 52 23.44 -4.14 -4.56
N LEU A 53 22.23 -3.85 -4.07
CA LEU A 53 21.20 -4.88 -3.90
C LEU A 53 20.25 -4.88 -5.10
N THR A 54 20.18 -6.02 -5.79
CA THR A 54 19.26 -6.23 -6.89
C THR A 54 18.43 -7.51 -6.76
N VAL A 55 17.20 -7.45 -7.27
CA VAL A 55 16.32 -8.60 -7.46
C VAL A 55 15.65 -8.49 -8.82
N ALA A 56 15.79 -9.52 -9.65
CA ALA A 56 15.11 -9.61 -10.93
C ALA A 56 13.79 -10.37 -10.79
N ILE A 57 12.71 -9.79 -11.31
CA ILE A 57 11.42 -10.44 -11.43
C ILE A 57 11.09 -10.64 -12.89
N THR A 58 10.61 -11.84 -13.23
CA THR A 58 10.01 -12.11 -14.54
C THR A 58 8.54 -12.46 -14.37
N LEU A 59 7.66 -11.62 -14.90
CA LEU A 59 6.23 -11.88 -14.99
C LEU A 59 5.91 -12.47 -16.37
N ILE A 60 5.19 -13.58 -16.39
CA ILE A 60 4.84 -14.32 -17.60
C ILE A 60 3.32 -14.45 -17.70
N ASN A 61 2.76 -14.08 -18.85
CA ASN A 61 1.38 -14.39 -19.17
C ASN A 61 1.28 -15.85 -19.66
N LYS A 62 0.75 -16.73 -18.82
CA LYS A 62 0.47 -18.15 -19.12
C LYS A 62 -0.98 -18.37 -19.61
N GLY A 63 -1.80 -17.33 -19.60
CA GLY A 63 -3.16 -17.35 -20.12
C GLY A 63 -3.22 -17.41 -21.65
N SER A 64 -4.45 -17.47 -22.15
CA SER A 64 -4.76 -17.57 -23.58
C SER A 64 -5.10 -16.23 -24.24
N ALA A 65 -5.22 -15.16 -23.46
CA ALA A 65 -5.53 -13.81 -23.95
C ALA A 65 -4.47 -12.78 -23.51
N ALA A 66 -4.40 -11.65 -24.22
CA ALA A 66 -3.58 -10.52 -23.80
C ALA A 66 -4.09 -9.94 -22.48
N VAL A 67 -3.18 -9.42 -21.66
CA VAL A 67 -3.49 -8.74 -20.39
C VAL A 67 -2.88 -7.34 -20.38
N LYS A 68 -3.68 -6.32 -20.07
CA LYS A 68 -3.23 -4.94 -19.80
C LYS A 68 -3.14 -4.77 -18.29
N ILE A 69 -1.93 -4.82 -17.75
CA ILE A 69 -1.65 -4.81 -16.32
C ILE A 69 -1.25 -3.40 -15.91
N LEU A 70 -1.86 -2.84 -14.87
CA LEU A 70 -1.46 -1.54 -14.34
C LEU A 70 -0.10 -1.63 -13.62
N ASN A 71 0.77 -0.65 -13.85
CA ASN A 71 2.08 -0.57 -13.20
C ASN A 71 1.94 0.03 -11.78
N ASP A 72 1.23 -0.69 -10.91
CA ASP A 72 1.03 -0.28 -9.50
C ASP A 72 2.40 -0.14 -8.81
N PRO A 73 2.68 0.99 -8.11
CA PRO A 73 3.95 1.20 -7.41
C PRO A 73 4.34 0.10 -6.43
N ASN A 74 3.39 -0.61 -5.81
CA ASN A 74 3.65 -1.73 -4.89
C ASN A 74 3.73 -3.11 -5.59
N SER A 75 3.63 -3.15 -6.91
CA SER A 75 3.80 -4.36 -7.70
C SER A 75 5.24 -4.54 -8.17
N VAL A 76 5.59 -5.76 -8.54
CA VAL A 76 6.89 -6.10 -9.15
C VAL A 76 7.10 -5.51 -10.57
N LEU A 77 6.06 -4.92 -11.18
CA LEU A 77 6.16 -4.27 -12.50
C LEU A 77 6.64 -2.81 -12.41
N SER A 78 6.71 -2.27 -11.20
CA SER A 78 7.14 -0.90 -10.90
C SER A 78 8.62 -0.88 -10.50
N THR A 79 9.33 0.20 -10.80
CA THR A 79 10.70 0.45 -10.29
C THR A 79 10.72 1.36 -9.06
N TRP A 80 9.55 1.69 -8.49
CA TRP A 80 9.48 2.44 -7.25
C TRP A 80 10.12 1.64 -6.11
N LYS A 81 10.80 2.35 -5.20
CA LYS A 81 11.41 1.79 -3.99
C LYS A 81 10.38 1.51 -2.89
N THR A 82 9.27 0.88 -3.22
CA THR A 82 8.20 0.43 -2.30
C THR A 82 8.56 -0.92 -1.66
N HIS A 83 7.76 -1.38 -0.69
CA HIS A 83 8.03 -2.64 0.01
C HIS A 83 7.52 -3.84 -0.79
N THR A 84 8.29 -4.22 -1.81
CA THR A 84 7.94 -5.31 -2.73
C THR A 84 8.52 -6.67 -2.30
N PHE A 85 9.65 -6.66 -1.57
CA PHE A 85 10.40 -7.86 -1.21
C PHE A 85 10.62 -8.00 0.30
N ASP A 86 10.60 -9.24 0.79
CA ASP A 86 11.03 -9.62 2.12
C ASP A 86 12.27 -10.51 2.04
N PHE A 87 13.21 -10.29 2.95
CA PHE A 87 14.43 -11.11 3.05
C PHE A 87 14.36 -11.93 4.34
N ALA A 88 14.00 -13.20 4.19
CA ALA A 88 13.84 -14.13 5.30
C ALA A 88 15.15 -14.91 5.54
N PRO A 89 15.74 -14.88 6.74
CA PRO A 89 16.97 -15.61 7.02
C PRO A 89 16.75 -17.12 6.95
N VAL A 90 17.65 -17.83 6.27
CA VAL A 90 17.61 -19.30 6.19
C VAL A 90 18.18 -19.88 7.49
N PRO A 91 17.43 -20.73 8.22
CA PRO A 91 17.93 -21.35 9.45
C PRO A 91 19.15 -22.24 9.17
N VAL A 92 20.27 -21.98 9.84
CA VAL A 92 21.46 -22.84 9.77
C VAL A 92 21.30 -23.98 10.78
N VAL A 93 21.36 -25.23 10.30
CA VAL A 93 21.45 -26.43 11.15
C VAL A 93 22.92 -26.75 11.35
N ARG A 94 23.37 -26.80 12.60
CA ARG A 94 24.74 -27.17 12.95
C ARG A 94 24.95 -28.69 12.79
N PRO A 95 26.20 -29.15 12.65
CA PRO A 95 26.51 -30.58 12.53
C PRO A 95 26.01 -31.44 13.71
N ASP A 96 25.82 -30.84 14.89
CA ASP A 96 25.28 -31.47 16.09
C ASP A 96 23.73 -31.56 16.10
N GLY A 97 23.07 -31.16 15.00
CA GLY A 97 21.62 -31.13 14.85
C GLY A 97 20.94 -29.93 15.52
N THR A 98 21.69 -29.04 16.18
CA THR A 98 21.12 -27.85 16.80
C THR A 98 20.89 -26.75 15.76
N LYS A 99 19.73 -26.08 15.82
CA LYS A 99 19.47 -24.90 14.98
C LYS A 99 20.23 -23.72 15.55
N ALA A 100 21.06 -23.07 14.73
CA ALA A 100 21.62 -21.77 15.09
C ALA A 100 20.49 -20.76 15.32
N LYS A 101 20.78 -19.72 16.10
CA LYS A 101 19.82 -18.62 16.28
C LYS A 101 19.49 -18.04 14.92
N VAL A 102 18.21 -18.09 14.54
CA VAL A 102 17.72 -17.50 13.29
C VAL A 102 18.05 -16.01 13.32
N GLY A 103 18.59 -15.50 12.20
CA GLY A 103 18.81 -14.07 12.02
C GLY A 103 17.51 -13.27 12.16
N ALA A 104 17.60 -11.95 12.20
CA ALA A 104 16.41 -11.11 12.05
C ALA A 104 16.14 -10.89 10.54
N GLU A 105 14.87 -10.68 10.20
CA GLU A 105 14.51 -10.13 8.89
C GLU A 105 15.22 -8.79 8.65
N ALA A 106 15.47 -8.47 7.38
CA ALA A 106 16.05 -7.20 7.01
C ALA A 106 15.09 -6.06 7.38
N ASN A 107 15.62 -4.95 7.90
CA ASN A 107 14.79 -3.75 8.07
C ASN A 107 14.61 -3.10 6.71
N VAL A 108 13.41 -2.62 6.42
CA VAL A 108 13.06 -1.96 5.16
C VAL A 108 12.79 -0.46 5.37
N ARG A 109 13.38 0.36 4.49
CA ARG A 109 13.05 1.77 4.25
C ARG A 109 12.49 1.85 2.83
N ALA A 110 11.17 1.80 2.72
CA ALA A 110 10.45 1.90 1.47
C ALA A 110 9.73 3.24 1.40
N VAL A 111 9.69 3.84 0.20
CA VAL A 111 8.81 4.99 -0.05
C VAL A 111 7.35 4.54 -0.02
N LYS A 112 6.46 5.48 0.27
CA LYS A 112 5.00 5.31 0.22
C LYS A 112 4.46 6.19 -0.87
N VAL A 113 3.47 5.71 -1.62
CA VAL A 113 3.08 6.32 -2.90
C VAL A 113 1.57 6.34 -2.99
N LYS A 114 0.92 7.51 -2.90
CA LYS A 114 -0.50 7.61 -3.25
C LYS A 114 -0.68 7.43 -4.75
N TYR A 115 -1.18 6.26 -5.14
CA TYR A 115 -1.45 5.87 -6.51
C TYR A 115 -2.96 5.71 -6.75
N SER A 116 -3.43 5.99 -7.96
CA SER A 116 -4.82 5.74 -8.34
C SER A 116 -4.93 4.76 -9.49
N PRO A 117 -5.38 3.52 -9.21
CA PRO A 117 -5.72 2.54 -10.23
C PRO A 117 -6.71 3.08 -11.27
N LYS A 118 -7.71 3.84 -10.81
CA LYS A 118 -8.75 4.43 -11.65
C LYS A 118 -8.18 5.46 -12.62
N VAL A 119 -7.28 6.32 -12.16
CA VAL A 119 -6.61 7.30 -13.03
C VAL A 119 -5.72 6.56 -14.03
N ALA A 120 -4.92 5.59 -13.58
CA ALA A 120 -4.05 4.81 -14.46
C ALA A 120 -4.83 4.07 -15.56
N ALA A 121 -5.94 3.41 -15.22
CA ALA A 121 -6.77 2.68 -16.18
C ALA A 121 -7.41 3.59 -17.24
N ALA A 122 -7.65 4.87 -16.92
CA ALA A 122 -8.23 5.84 -17.85
C ALA A 122 -7.20 6.53 -18.76
N LEU A 123 -5.90 6.28 -18.56
CA LEU A 123 -4.82 6.87 -19.35
C LEU A 123 -4.35 5.89 -20.44
N GLU A 124 -4.01 6.44 -21.60
CA GLU A 124 -3.33 5.73 -22.69
C GLU A 124 -1.80 5.95 -22.64
N ASP A 125 -1.26 6.31 -21.47
CA ASP A 125 0.17 6.51 -21.24
C ASP A 125 0.85 5.17 -20.93
N GLU A 126 1.78 4.73 -21.78
CA GLU A 126 2.49 3.46 -21.61
C GLU A 126 3.33 3.39 -20.31
N ARG A 127 3.57 4.52 -19.62
CA ARG A 127 4.21 4.52 -18.29
C ARG A 127 3.33 3.86 -17.22
N VAL A 128 2.00 3.89 -17.36
CA VAL A 128 1.09 3.44 -16.29
C VAL A 128 0.59 2.00 -16.45
N PHE A 129 0.93 1.32 -17.55
CA PHE A 129 0.56 -0.08 -17.76
C PHE A 129 1.60 -0.88 -18.54
N THR A 130 1.54 -2.20 -18.40
CA THR A 130 2.31 -3.19 -19.16
C THR A 130 1.32 -4.12 -19.88
N VAL A 131 1.48 -4.31 -21.19
CA VAL A 131 0.70 -5.29 -21.95
C VAL A 131 1.52 -6.55 -22.21
N LEU A 132 0.98 -7.72 -21.86
CA LEU A 132 1.58 -9.02 -22.14
C LEU A 132 0.65 -9.87 -23.01
N GLN A 133 1.13 -10.27 -24.19
CA GLN A 133 0.48 -11.28 -25.03
C GLN A 133 0.58 -12.68 -24.42
N PRO A 134 -0.25 -13.66 -24.84
CA PRO A 134 -0.12 -15.05 -24.43
C PRO A 134 1.30 -15.58 -24.64
N GLY A 135 1.91 -16.12 -23.57
CA GLY A 135 3.28 -16.63 -23.56
C GLY A 135 4.38 -15.55 -23.44
N GLN A 136 4.04 -14.26 -23.56
CA GLN A 136 5.00 -13.18 -23.40
C GLN A 136 5.40 -13.01 -21.93
N ASN A 137 6.61 -12.52 -21.71
CA ASN A 137 7.11 -12.16 -20.40
C ASN A 137 7.69 -10.75 -20.38
N LYS A 138 7.80 -10.19 -19.17
CA LYS A 138 8.53 -8.97 -18.87
C LYS A 138 9.44 -9.22 -17.67
N THR A 139 10.72 -8.93 -17.85
CA THR A 139 11.70 -8.94 -16.76
C THR A 139 11.99 -7.52 -16.31
N ILE A 140 12.00 -7.29 -15.00
CA ILE A 140 12.40 -6.04 -14.35
C ILE A 140 13.47 -6.36 -13.32
N VAL A 141 14.58 -5.65 -13.38
CA VAL A 141 15.61 -5.69 -12.34
C VAL A 141 15.34 -4.53 -11.39
N HIS A 142 15.01 -4.88 -10.14
CA HIS A 142 14.78 -3.93 -9.06
C HIS A 142 16.10 -3.57 -8.41
N GLU A 143 16.42 -2.29 -8.38
CA GLU A 143 17.57 -1.74 -7.66
C GLU A 143 17.08 -1.31 -6.27
N LEU A 144 17.54 -2.01 -5.23
CA LEU A 144 17.05 -1.92 -3.86
C LEU A 144 18.11 -1.32 -2.91
N SER A 145 19.14 -0.72 -3.47
CA SER A 145 20.25 -0.13 -2.74
C SER A 145 19.77 0.95 -1.78
N GLY A 146 20.31 0.91 -0.57
CA GLY A 146 19.91 1.79 0.54
C GLY A 146 18.51 1.51 1.13
N MET A 147 17.71 0.59 0.58
CA MET A 147 16.38 0.26 1.11
C MET A 147 16.41 -0.76 2.24
N TYR A 148 17.28 -1.77 2.13
CA TYR A 148 17.33 -2.88 3.08
C TYR A 148 18.57 -2.81 3.96
N SER A 149 18.38 -3.08 5.25
CA SER A 149 19.46 -3.12 6.24
C SER A 149 19.52 -4.48 6.91
N PHE A 150 20.57 -5.23 6.60
CA PHE A 150 20.85 -6.56 7.16
C PHE A 150 21.68 -6.45 8.44
N ARG A 151 21.28 -7.20 9.46
CA ARG A 151 21.96 -7.23 10.78
C ARG A 151 22.83 -8.48 10.99
N THR A 152 22.64 -9.50 10.16
CA THR A 152 23.35 -10.78 10.24
C THR A 152 23.80 -11.20 8.85
N THR A 153 24.95 -11.86 8.79
CA THR A 153 25.47 -12.48 7.56
C THR A 153 24.80 -13.84 7.31
N GLY A 154 25.02 -14.37 6.11
CA GLY A 154 24.60 -15.71 5.71
C GLY A 154 23.46 -15.70 4.71
N ALA A 155 22.88 -16.88 4.48
CA ALA A 155 21.85 -17.08 3.46
C ALA A 155 20.49 -16.52 3.88
N TYR A 156 19.85 -15.83 2.94
CA TYR A 156 18.49 -15.35 3.00
C TYR A 156 17.71 -15.87 1.78
N THR A 157 16.41 -16.02 1.94
CA THR A 157 15.47 -16.24 0.84
C THR A 157 14.70 -14.97 0.58
N VAL A 158 14.70 -14.52 -0.68
CA VAL A 158 13.88 -13.43 -1.15
C VAL A 158 12.45 -13.93 -1.34
N LYS A 159 11.51 -13.25 -0.72
CA LYS A 159 10.06 -13.48 -0.83
C LYS A 159 9.40 -12.22 -1.35
N LEU A 160 8.22 -12.37 -1.94
CA LEU A 160 7.38 -11.24 -2.31
C LEU A 160 6.53 -10.81 -1.12
N ALA A 161 6.37 -9.50 -0.95
CA ALA A 161 5.34 -8.97 -0.06
C ALA A 161 3.96 -9.37 -0.60
N SER A 162 2.99 -9.61 0.29
CA SER A 162 1.67 -10.17 -0.10
C SER A 162 0.91 -9.38 -1.18
N THR A 163 1.16 -8.08 -1.30
CA THR A 163 0.54 -7.20 -2.30
C THR A 163 1.23 -7.31 -3.67
N ALA A 164 2.51 -7.68 -3.71
CA ALA A 164 3.33 -7.71 -4.91
C ALA A 164 2.98 -8.87 -5.88
N GLU A 165 2.21 -9.85 -5.40
CA GLU A 165 1.72 -11.00 -6.18
C GLU A 165 0.36 -10.73 -6.85
N ASN A 166 -0.32 -9.64 -6.50
CA ASN A 166 -1.65 -9.30 -6.99
C ASN A 166 -1.58 -8.18 -8.04
N PHE A 167 -2.07 -8.45 -9.25
CA PHE A 167 -1.99 -7.53 -10.37
C PHE A 167 -3.35 -6.94 -10.71
N GLN A 168 -3.41 -5.61 -10.84
CA GLN A 168 -4.60 -4.94 -11.33
C GLN A 168 -4.61 -5.01 -12.87
N VAL A 169 -5.64 -5.62 -13.44
CA VAL A 169 -5.80 -5.79 -14.89
C VAL A 169 -6.97 -4.95 -15.37
N VAL A 170 -6.74 -4.17 -16.44
CA VAL A 170 -7.79 -3.40 -17.11
C VAL A 170 -8.54 -4.33 -18.05
N GLU A 171 -9.85 -4.40 -17.86
CA GLU A 171 -10.79 -5.19 -18.64
C GLU A 171 -11.21 -4.49 -19.93
N ASP A 172 -11.77 -5.26 -20.88
CA ASP A 172 -12.28 -4.71 -22.15
C ASP A 172 -13.40 -3.68 -21.95
N ASP A 173 -14.13 -3.75 -20.83
CA ASP A 173 -15.17 -2.78 -20.45
C ASP A 173 -14.63 -1.59 -19.65
N GLY A 174 -13.31 -1.52 -19.46
CA GLY A 174 -12.61 -0.48 -18.69
C GLY A 174 -12.67 -0.67 -17.17
N SER A 175 -13.30 -1.73 -16.67
CA SER A 175 -13.23 -2.07 -15.24
C SER A 175 -11.85 -2.61 -14.86
N ILE A 176 -11.56 -2.64 -13.56
CA ILE A 176 -10.29 -3.15 -13.04
C ILE A 176 -10.59 -4.41 -12.24
N SER A 177 -9.96 -5.52 -12.59
CA SER A 177 -9.96 -6.75 -11.81
C SER A 177 -8.60 -6.97 -11.14
N VAL A 178 -8.57 -7.84 -10.13
CA VAL A 178 -7.33 -8.29 -9.49
C VAL A 178 -7.06 -9.72 -9.93
N VAL A 179 -5.89 -9.94 -10.51
CA VAL A 179 -5.40 -11.25 -10.96
C VAL A 179 -4.19 -11.61 -10.11
N PRO A 180 -4.28 -12.62 -9.22
CA PRO A 180 -3.11 -13.11 -8.49
C PRO A 180 -2.19 -13.88 -9.45
N ALA A 181 -0.89 -13.66 -9.32
CA ALA A 181 0.09 -14.50 -9.99
C ALA A 181 0.47 -15.69 -9.12
N THR A 182 0.73 -16.82 -9.76
CA THR A 182 1.37 -17.96 -9.12
C THR A 182 2.88 -17.70 -9.07
N VAL A 183 3.49 -17.80 -7.89
CA VAL A 183 4.95 -17.77 -7.75
C VAL A 183 5.50 -19.14 -8.16
N TYR A 184 6.44 -19.16 -9.10
CA TYR A 184 7.10 -20.37 -9.56
C TYR A 184 7.81 -21.06 -8.39
N ASN A 185 7.48 -22.33 -8.17
CA ASN A 185 7.97 -23.14 -7.07
C ASN A 185 8.54 -24.49 -7.53
N GLY A 186 8.87 -24.62 -8.82
CA GLY A 186 9.47 -25.82 -9.39
C GLY A 186 10.94 -25.96 -9.03
N ASP A 187 11.62 -26.89 -9.71
CA ASP A 187 13.05 -27.11 -9.55
C ASP A 187 13.81 -25.79 -9.77
N GLU A 188 14.88 -25.59 -8.98
CA GLU A 188 15.70 -24.38 -8.93
C GLU A 188 15.08 -23.12 -8.30
N ALA A 189 13.77 -23.06 -8.05
CA ALA A 189 13.14 -21.85 -7.49
C ALA A 189 13.76 -21.40 -6.15
N GLN A 190 14.14 -22.36 -5.30
CA GLN A 190 14.84 -22.07 -4.03
C GLN A 190 16.25 -21.53 -4.25
N ALA A 191 16.95 -21.99 -5.29
CA ALA A 191 18.29 -21.51 -5.61
C ALA A 191 18.22 -20.10 -6.21
N TRP A 192 17.27 -19.85 -7.12
CA TRP A 192 17.08 -18.52 -7.73
C TRP A 192 16.67 -17.45 -6.72
N SER A 193 15.91 -17.81 -5.68
CA SER A 193 15.49 -16.87 -4.63
C SER A 193 16.47 -16.78 -3.46
N ALA A 194 17.57 -17.52 -3.49
CA ALA A 194 18.60 -17.45 -2.46
C ALA A 194 19.56 -16.30 -2.71
N ILE A 195 19.95 -15.62 -1.63
CA ILE A 195 20.98 -14.59 -1.62
C ILE A 195 21.84 -14.76 -0.38
N ASN A 196 23.15 -14.55 -0.51
CA ASN A 196 24.08 -14.62 0.60
C ASN A 196 24.58 -13.22 1.00
N ILE A 197 24.41 -12.86 2.27
CA ILE A 197 24.80 -11.55 2.80
C ILE A 197 26.18 -11.66 3.45
N ASN A 198 27.17 -10.98 2.87
CA ASN A 198 28.54 -11.00 3.37
C ASN A 198 28.77 -9.96 4.47
N THR A 199 29.88 -10.08 5.21
CA THR A 199 30.20 -9.22 6.36
C THR A 199 30.18 -7.74 6.01
N ASN A 200 30.69 -7.37 4.84
CA ASN A 200 30.76 -5.99 4.38
C ASN A 200 29.38 -5.41 4.01
N ALA A 201 28.39 -6.25 3.75
CA ALA A 201 27.01 -5.86 3.48
C ALA A 201 26.14 -5.72 4.73
N THR A 202 26.68 -6.01 5.92
CA THR A 202 25.94 -5.87 7.19
C THR A 202 26.19 -4.53 7.85
N LEU A 203 25.13 -3.93 8.39
CA LEU A 203 25.27 -2.76 9.24
C LEU A 203 25.45 -3.22 10.70
N PRO A 204 26.48 -2.75 11.43
CA PRO A 204 26.61 -3.03 12.86
C PRO A 204 25.38 -2.49 13.61
N LYS A 205 25.15 -2.93 14.86
CA LYS A 205 24.11 -2.40 15.76
C LYS A 205 24.31 -0.87 15.99
N ARG A 206 24.00 -0.04 15.01
CA ARG A 206 23.62 1.34 15.26
C ARG A 206 22.15 1.29 15.67
N GLU A 207 21.88 1.75 16.89
CA GLU A 207 20.54 2.23 17.21
C GLU A 207 20.08 3.11 16.06
N LEU A 208 18.86 2.87 15.58
CA LEU A 208 18.12 3.89 14.87
C LEU A 208 18.12 5.09 15.82
N VAL A 209 19.03 6.03 15.60
CA VAL A 209 19.02 7.30 16.30
C VAL A 209 17.64 7.86 15.99
N LYS A 210 16.74 7.83 16.97
CA LYS A 210 15.50 8.58 16.92
C LYS A 210 15.94 10.01 16.60
N PRO A 211 15.56 10.60 15.46
CA PRO A 211 15.82 12.00 15.25
C PRO A 211 15.15 12.73 16.42
N ARG A 212 15.95 13.26 17.35
CA ARG A 212 15.44 14.26 18.27
C ARG A 212 15.21 15.50 17.42
N LEU A 213 13.95 15.74 17.08
CA LEU A 213 13.52 17.02 16.55
C LEU A 213 13.50 18.03 17.70
N ASP A 214 14.67 18.50 18.11
CA ASP A 214 14.81 19.74 18.86
C ASP A 214 14.68 20.89 17.84
N TRP A 215 13.48 21.45 17.64
CA TRP A 215 13.34 22.67 16.84
C TRP A 215 12.55 23.75 17.57
N ILE A 216 13.23 24.89 17.70
CA ILE A 216 12.71 26.14 18.23
C ILE A 216 11.77 26.73 17.18
N VAL A 217 10.51 26.91 17.55
CA VAL A 217 9.48 27.58 16.75
C VAL A 217 9.87 29.05 16.56
N LYS A 218 10.14 29.45 15.31
CA LYS A 218 10.10 30.86 14.89
C LYS A 218 9.28 31.02 13.59
N ARG A 219 8.03 31.43 13.82
CA ARG A 219 7.07 32.24 13.03
C ARG A 219 6.89 32.04 11.51
N GLU A 220 5.60 32.01 11.19
CA GLU A 220 4.87 32.13 9.91
C GLU A 220 5.00 30.97 8.90
N ALA A 221 3.93 30.17 8.90
CA ALA A 221 3.72 28.93 8.15
C ALA A 221 3.48 29.20 6.66
N VAL A 222 4.54 29.46 5.91
CA VAL A 222 4.53 29.20 4.47
C VAL A 222 5.09 27.81 4.27
N ALA A 223 4.33 26.94 3.61
CA ALA A 223 4.79 25.62 3.24
C ALA A 223 6.12 25.75 2.47
N GLN A 224 7.17 25.07 2.94
CA GLN A 224 8.46 25.12 2.25
C GLN A 224 8.32 24.36 0.93
N THR A 225 8.42 25.06 -0.19
CA THR A 225 8.26 24.48 -1.53
C THR A 225 9.61 24.42 -2.25
N THR A 226 9.83 23.37 -3.03
CA THR A 226 11.01 23.18 -3.88
C THR A 226 10.57 22.69 -5.26
N ASN A 227 11.20 23.20 -6.32
CA ASN A 227 10.82 22.91 -7.71
C ASN A 227 9.35 23.23 -8.06
N CYS A 228 8.70 24.14 -7.31
CA CYS A 228 7.32 24.53 -7.53
C CYS A 228 7.26 25.90 -8.23
N SER A 229 6.39 26.01 -9.23
CA SER A 229 5.98 27.29 -9.80
C SER A 229 5.12 28.09 -8.81
N GLN A 230 4.95 29.39 -9.07
CA GLN A 230 4.10 30.23 -8.23
C GLN A 230 2.64 29.73 -8.15
N ASP A 231 2.10 29.24 -9.27
CA ASP A 231 0.74 28.70 -9.31
C ASP A 231 0.61 27.41 -8.50
N GLN A 232 1.61 26.53 -8.57
CA GLN A 232 1.66 25.33 -7.74
C GLN A 232 1.75 25.70 -6.25
N THR A 233 2.55 26.69 -5.89
CA THR A 233 2.63 27.20 -4.51
C THR A 233 1.28 27.76 -4.04
N ASN A 234 0.55 28.50 -4.88
CA ASN A 234 -0.77 29.01 -4.54
C ASN A 234 -1.79 27.87 -4.32
N GLN A 235 -1.78 26.86 -5.20
CA GLN A 235 -2.63 25.67 -5.04
C GLN A 235 -2.31 24.91 -3.75
N LEU A 236 -1.03 24.83 -3.37
CA LEU A 236 -0.60 24.19 -2.13
C LEU A 236 -1.04 24.94 -0.88
N ILE A 237 -1.01 26.27 -0.90
CA ILE A 237 -1.53 27.10 0.19
C ILE A 237 -3.01 26.81 0.43
N GLU A 238 -3.82 26.79 -0.64
CA GLU A 238 -5.25 26.48 -0.52
C GLU A 238 -5.51 25.03 -0.09
N ALA A 239 -4.81 24.06 -0.68
CA ALA A 239 -4.95 22.65 -0.29
C ALA A 239 -4.56 22.42 1.18
N THR A 240 -3.49 23.06 1.66
CA THR A 240 -3.05 22.97 3.07
C THR A 240 -4.07 23.59 4.02
N LYS A 241 -4.69 24.71 3.63
CA LYS A 241 -5.77 25.34 4.40
C LYS A 241 -6.98 24.41 4.54
N VAL A 242 -7.38 23.75 3.46
CA VAL A 242 -8.49 22.77 3.48
C VAL A 242 -8.10 21.52 4.29
N ALA A 243 -6.88 21.00 4.13
CA ALA A 243 -6.39 19.86 4.91
C ALA A 243 -6.45 20.13 6.42
N ASN A 244 -6.03 21.32 6.86
CA ASN A 244 -6.15 21.73 8.27
C ASN A 244 -7.61 21.76 8.76
N LYS A 245 -8.55 22.17 7.90
CA LYS A 245 -9.99 22.12 8.22
C LYS A 245 -10.48 20.67 8.36
N TYR A 246 -10.09 19.78 7.45
CA TYR A 246 -10.42 18.35 7.54
C TYR A 246 -9.85 17.69 8.80
N ILE A 247 -8.60 17.99 9.16
CA ILE A 247 -7.98 17.49 10.39
C ILE A 247 -8.71 18.00 11.64
N ALA A 248 -9.08 19.29 11.68
CA ALA A 248 -9.82 19.85 12.80
C ALA A 248 -11.21 19.20 12.97
N ASP A 249 -11.93 19.03 11.86
CA ASP A 249 -13.24 18.35 11.83
C ASP A 249 -13.14 16.88 12.25
N ALA A 250 -12.15 16.15 11.73
CA ALA A 250 -11.85 14.77 12.13
C ALA A 250 -11.56 14.65 13.63
N ASN A 251 -10.73 15.55 14.19
CA ASN A 251 -10.44 15.58 15.62
C ASN A 251 -11.69 15.90 16.47
N GLN A 252 -12.53 16.83 16.01
CA GLN A 252 -13.80 17.15 16.70
C GLN A 252 -14.71 15.92 16.72
N TYR A 253 -14.89 15.26 15.57
CA TYR A 253 -15.70 14.05 15.44
C TYR A 253 -15.21 12.93 16.36
N LEU A 254 -13.89 12.66 16.38
CA LEU A 254 -13.28 11.60 17.18
C LEU A 254 -13.43 11.82 18.68
N ASN A 255 -13.65 13.06 19.14
CA ASN A 255 -13.94 13.39 20.54
C ASN A 255 -15.44 13.39 20.88
N GLY A 256 -16.31 13.27 19.87
CA GLY A 256 -17.76 13.20 20.01
C GLY A 256 -18.31 11.78 19.99
N LYS A 257 -19.56 11.65 19.52
CA LYS A 257 -20.25 10.37 19.35
C LYS A 257 -19.86 9.75 18.00
N LEU A 258 -19.21 8.59 18.05
CA LEU A 258 -18.84 7.84 16.85
C LEU A 258 -20.08 7.21 16.18
N GLY A 259 -20.04 7.13 14.85
CA GLY A 259 -21.11 6.65 14.00
C GLY A 259 -20.58 6.06 12.69
N GLU A 260 -21.33 6.25 11.61
CA GLU A 260 -21.05 5.61 10.31
C GLU A 260 -19.74 6.08 9.68
N ARG A 261 -19.35 7.35 9.85
CA ARG A 261 -18.06 7.87 9.39
C ARG A 261 -16.88 7.04 9.92
N TYR A 262 -16.82 6.74 11.22
CA TYR A 262 -15.75 5.89 11.77
C TYR A 262 -15.82 4.46 11.23
N LYS A 263 -17.01 3.84 11.27
CA LYS A 263 -17.17 2.44 10.86
C LYS A 263 -16.83 2.20 9.40
N THR A 264 -17.16 3.15 8.54
CA THR A 264 -16.94 3.06 7.09
C THR A 264 -15.45 2.91 6.77
N TRP A 265 -14.58 3.62 7.49
CA TRP A 265 -13.15 3.71 7.15
C TRP A 265 -12.24 2.90 8.09
N PHE A 266 -12.70 2.55 9.29
CA PHE A 266 -11.91 1.87 10.32
C PHE A 266 -12.59 0.64 10.95
N GLY A 267 -13.82 0.31 10.54
CA GLY A 267 -14.60 -0.80 11.08
C GLY A 267 -15.17 -0.51 12.47
N GLY A 268 -15.70 -1.55 13.14
CA GLY A 268 -16.26 -1.40 14.49
C GLY A 268 -15.22 -0.88 15.49
N PRO A 269 -15.49 0.13 16.33
CA PRO A 269 -14.47 0.71 17.21
C PRO A 269 -14.04 -0.25 18.32
N SER A 270 -12.73 -0.27 18.63
CA SER A 270 -12.18 -0.75 19.90
C SER A 270 -11.45 0.40 20.60
N ILE A 271 -11.20 0.28 21.91
CA ILE A 271 -10.47 1.30 22.68
C ILE A 271 -9.10 1.58 22.03
N GLU A 272 -8.36 0.53 21.67
CA GLU A 272 -7.04 0.66 21.06
C GLU A 272 -7.07 1.27 19.66
N ARG A 273 -8.01 0.85 18.80
CA ARG A 273 -8.16 1.41 17.45
C ARG A 273 -8.56 2.88 17.50
N LEU A 274 -9.49 3.25 18.38
CA LEU A 274 -9.89 4.65 18.55
C LEU A 274 -8.75 5.50 19.09
N LYS A 275 -8.00 5.00 20.09
CA LYS A 275 -6.82 5.68 20.64
C LYS A 275 -5.76 5.91 19.56
N ARG A 276 -5.52 4.91 18.71
CA ARG A 276 -4.60 4.97 17.58
C ARG A 276 -5.02 6.06 16.58
N VAL A 277 -6.24 5.99 16.04
CA VAL A 277 -6.75 6.97 15.07
C VAL A 277 -6.75 8.40 15.65
N ARG A 278 -7.14 8.57 16.92
CA ARG A 278 -7.04 9.88 17.61
C ARG A 278 -5.61 10.40 17.62
N SER A 279 -4.64 9.56 17.99
CA SER A 279 -3.23 9.96 18.00
C SER A 279 -2.74 10.37 16.61
N HIS A 280 -3.15 9.66 15.57
CA HIS A 280 -2.77 9.98 14.19
C HIS A 280 -3.27 11.38 13.78
N PHE A 281 -4.56 11.67 13.98
CA PHE A 281 -5.14 12.99 13.66
C PHE A 281 -4.64 14.13 14.55
N GLN A 282 -4.28 13.86 15.80
CA GLN A 282 -3.63 14.84 16.66
C GLN A 282 -2.22 15.19 16.15
N ASN A 283 -1.45 14.19 15.71
CA ASN A 283 -0.12 14.39 15.18
C ASN A 283 -0.12 15.10 13.81
N LEU A 284 -1.17 14.90 13.00
CA LEU A 284 -1.37 15.59 11.72
C LEU A 284 -1.58 17.11 11.84
N ALA A 285 -1.94 17.63 13.02
CA ALA A 285 -2.08 19.07 13.26
C ALA A 285 -0.77 19.86 13.02
N GLY A 286 0.38 19.17 12.86
CA GLY A 286 1.68 19.73 12.48
C GLY A 286 1.92 19.88 10.97
N ILE A 287 0.90 19.86 10.11
CA ILE A 287 1.04 19.90 8.63
C ILE A 287 1.94 21.05 8.11
N SER A 288 2.02 22.16 8.85
CA SER A 288 2.86 23.32 8.51
C SER A 288 4.37 23.01 8.49
N GLN A 289 4.77 21.83 8.99
CA GLN A 289 6.14 21.34 8.99
C GLN A 289 6.50 20.57 7.71
N PHE A 290 5.51 20.23 6.88
CA PHE A 290 5.75 19.50 5.64
C PHE A 290 6.41 20.40 4.61
N LYS A 291 7.34 19.80 3.87
CA LYS A 291 7.98 20.41 2.72
C LYS A 291 7.37 19.79 1.48
N PHE A 292 7.10 20.57 0.45
CA PHE A 292 6.56 20.07 -0.80
C PHE A 292 7.58 20.19 -1.92
N ASN A 293 7.67 19.14 -2.73
CA ASN A 293 8.50 19.12 -3.92
C ASN A 293 7.63 18.84 -5.14
N CYS A 294 7.65 19.72 -6.13
CA CYS A 294 6.79 19.64 -7.31
C CYS A 294 7.48 19.05 -8.55
N LYS A 295 8.62 18.35 -8.39
CA LYS A 295 9.40 17.81 -9.50
C LYS A 295 8.77 16.56 -10.16
N CYS A 296 7.99 15.78 -9.41
CA CYS A 296 7.44 14.53 -9.92
C CYS A 296 6.37 14.79 -10.99
N ASP A 297 6.40 14.01 -12.07
CA ASP A 297 5.51 14.13 -13.23
C ASP A 297 4.80 12.82 -13.58
N GLU A 298 4.81 11.86 -12.66
CA GLU A 298 4.14 10.56 -12.83
C GLU A 298 2.62 10.75 -12.89
N PRO A 299 1.95 10.39 -14.00
CA PRO A 299 0.61 10.89 -14.32
C PRO A 299 -0.50 10.27 -13.48
N ALA A 300 -0.33 9.02 -13.03
CA ALA A 300 -1.30 8.30 -12.20
C ALA A 300 -0.95 8.28 -10.70
N VAL A 301 0.17 8.91 -10.33
CA VAL A 301 0.59 9.08 -8.94
C VAL A 301 0.17 10.46 -8.47
N PHE A 302 -0.42 10.53 -7.29
CA PHE A 302 -0.76 11.78 -6.63
C PHE A 302 0.46 12.34 -5.93
N ALA A 303 1.07 11.55 -5.06
CA ALA A 303 2.25 11.95 -4.32
C ALA A 303 3.03 10.73 -3.82
N TYR A 304 4.20 10.97 -3.25
CA TYR A 304 4.94 9.99 -2.48
C TYR A 304 5.76 10.64 -1.37
N VAL A 305 6.15 9.85 -0.38
CA VAL A 305 6.99 10.27 0.74
C VAL A 305 7.98 9.18 1.15
N ASP A 306 9.14 9.61 1.65
CA ASP A 306 10.00 8.75 2.46
C ASP A 306 9.54 8.81 3.93
N PRO A 307 9.12 7.70 4.55
CA PRO A 307 8.53 7.71 5.89
C PRO A 307 9.40 8.29 7.01
N ILE A 308 10.71 8.47 6.80
CA ILE A 308 11.61 9.09 7.80
C ILE A 308 11.87 10.58 7.57
N GLU A 309 11.33 11.15 6.49
CA GLU A 309 11.46 12.56 6.12
C GLU A 309 10.11 13.28 6.23
N THR A 310 10.11 14.61 6.09
CA THR A 310 8.88 15.42 6.07
C THR A 310 8.61 16.07 4.70
N SER A 311 9.26 15.55 3.66
CA SER A 311 9.12 16.02 2.28
C SER A 311 8.07 15.19 1.54
N ILE A 312 7.01 15.84 1.07
CA ILE A 312 5.97 15.25 0.22
C ILE A 312 6.26 15.64 -1.24
N TYR A 313 6.43 14.65 -2.10
CA TYR A 313 6.71 14.83 -3.51
C TYR A 313 5.42 14.70 -4.30
N LEU A 314 5.00 15.77 -4.96
CA LEU A 314 3.70 15.88 -5.62
C LEU A 314 3.84 15.58 -7.10
N CYS A 315 3.00 14.68 -7.60
CA CYS A 315 3.06 14.10 -8.94
C CYS A 315 1.88 14.56 -9.82
N GLY A 316 1.75 13.99 -11.02
CA GLY A 316 0.81 14.45 -12.05
C GLY A 316 -0.66 14.40 -11.63
N ALA A 317 -1.11 13.33 -10.95
CA ALA A 317 -2.51 13.18 -10.58
C ALA A 317 -2.96 14.21 -9.54
N PHE A 318 -2.06 14.64 -8.64
CA PHE A 318 -2.36 15.65 -7.63
C PHE A 318 -2.74 16.99 -8.25
N TRP A 319 -2.02 17.42 -9.29
CA TRP A 319 -2.30 18.70 -9.94
C TRP A 319 -3.66 18.73 -10.62
N ASN A 320 -4.12 17.58 -11.11
CA ASN A 320 -5.44 17.41 -11.74
C ASN A 320 -6.58 17.24 -10.73
N ALA A 321 -6.28 16.94 -9.47
CA ALA A 321 -7.29 16.74 -8.43
C ALA A 321 -7.99 18.04 -8.02
N ALA A 322 -9.22 17.96 -7.53
CA ALA A 322 -9.89 19.08 -6.89
C ALA A 322 -9.18 19.45 -5.57
N VAL A 323 -9.32 20.70 -5.11
CA VAL A 323 -8.72 21.12 -3.84
C VAL A 323 -9.34 20.37 -2.64
N GLU A 324 -10.64 20.13 -2.70
CA GLU A 324 -11.46 19.46 -1.69
C GLU A 324 -12.35 18.39 -2.36
N GLY A 325 -12.99 17.54 -1.55
CA GLY A 325 -13.84 16.45 -2.04
C GLY A 325 -13.14 15.10 -1.91
N SER A 326 -13.47 14.15 -2.79
CA SER A 326 -12.89 12.80 -2.79
C SER A 326 -11.59 12.74 -3.61
N ASP A 327 -10.56 12.06 -3.11
CA ASP A 327 -9.23 11.98 -3.74
C ASP A 327 -8.69 13.38 -4.09
N SER A 328 -8.83 14.30 -3.14
CA SER A 328 -8.54 15.71 -3.30
C SER A 328 -7.08 16.04 -3.01
N LYS A 329 -6.64 17.24 -3.39
CA LYS A 329 -5.33 17.77 -2.97
C LYS A 329 -5.22 17.82 -1.45
N ALA A 330 -6.26 18.26 -0.74
CA ALA A 330 -6.28 18.29 0.72
C ALA A 330 -6.22 16.88 1.33
N GLY A 331 -6.98 15.94 0.79
CA GLY A 331 -6.95 14.53 1.17
C GLY A 331 -5.58 13.89 0.95
N THR A 332 -4.96 14.15 -0.20
CA THR A 332 -3.61 13.69 -0.52
C THR A 332 -2.57 14.18 0.50
N ILE A 333 -2.62 15.44 0.92
CA ILE A 333 -1.68 15.95 1.94
C ILE A 333 -1.87 15.19 3.27
N ILE A 334 -3.10 14.84 3.63
CA ILE A 334 -3.39 14.05 4.83
C ILE A 334 -2.87 12.62 4.66
N HIS A 335 -3.14 11.98 3.53
CA HIS A 335 -2.66 10.64 3.17
C HIS A 335 -1.14 10.55 3.38
N GLU A 336 -0.39 11.37 2.66
CA GLU A 336 1.08 11.37 2.72
C GLU A 336 1.60 11.76 4.11
N GLY A 337 0.92 12.69 4.77
CA GLY A 337 1.24 13.08 6.14
C GLY A 337 1.15 11.90 7.13
N THR A 338 0.23 10.96 6.92
CA THR A 338 0.11 9.78 7.80
C THR A 338 1.24 8.77 7.64
N HIS A 339 1.88 8.68 6.47
CA HIS A 339 3.00 7.75 6.26
C HIS A 339 4.24 8.12 7.05
N ILE A 340 4.42 9.40 7.37
CA ILE A 340 5.57 9.88 8.15
C ILE A 340 5.55 9.20 9.53
N ARG A 341 6.64 8.50 9.87
CA ARG A 341 6.71 7.65 11.07
C ARG A 341 6.52 8.40 12.38
N THR A 342 6.87 9.69 12.42
CA THR A 342 6.65 10.55 13.58
C THR A 342 5.20 11.02 13.71
N VAL A 343 4.40 10.86 12.66
CA VAL A 343 2.96 11.21 12.63
C VAL A 343 2.12 9.98 12.94
N ALA A 344 2.13 8.97 12.06
CA ALA A 344 1.33 7.76 12.22
C ALA A 344 2.04 6.49 11.71
N GLY A 345 2.89 6.61 10.69
CA GLY A 345 3.54 5.45 10.07
C GLY A 345 2.53 4.50 9.43
N THR A 346 1.51 5.04 8.78
CA THR A 346 0.56 4.25 7.98
C THR A 346 1.26 3.63 6.77
N GLU A 347 0.59 2.63 6.22
CA GLU A 347 0.99 1.84 5.06
C GLU A 347 -0.06 1.98 3.96
N ASP A 348 0.27 1.53 2.77
CA ASP A 348 -0.61 1.48 1.59
C ASP A 348 -1.22 0.09 1.41
N TYR A 349 -2.11 -0.31 2.32
CA TYR A 349 -2.74 -1.64 2.25
C TYR A 349 -3.80 -1.73 1.15
N ALA A 350 -4.48 -0.62 0.85
CA ALA A 350 -5.56 -0.57 -0.13
C ALA A 350 -5.71 0.84 -0.71
N TYR A 351 -5.73 0.94 -2.05
CA TYR A 351 -6.00 2.19 -2.77
C TYR A 351 -7.46 2.30 -3.23
N GLY A 352 -8.06 3.46 -3.00
CA GLY A 352 -9.39 3.80 -3.46
C GLY A 352 -10.49 3.58 -2.40
N PRO A 353 -11.65 4.26 -2.53
CA PRO A 353 -12.70 4.24 -1.51
C PRO A 353 -13.30 2.85 -1.27
N GLN A 354 -13.46 2.04 -2.33
CA GLN A 354 -14.07 0.72 -2.21
C GLN A 354 -13.14 -0.29 -1.52
N PRO A 355 -11.87 -0.46 -1.96
CA PRO A 355 -10.91 -1.29 -1.24
C PRO A 355 -10.69 -0.86 0.22
N ALA A 356 -10.61 0.45 0.52
CA ALA A 356 -10.47 0.94 1.89
C ALA A 356 -11.69 0.59 2.78
N ARG A 357 -12.91 0.70 2.26
CA ARG A 357 -14.13 0.25 2.96
C ARG A 357 -14.15 -1.26 3.19
N GLU A 358 -13.67 -2.04 2.22
CA GLU A 358 -13.62 -3.50 2.38
C GLU A 358 -12.59 -3.89 3.43
N LEU A 359 -11.40 -3.27 3.41
CA LEU A 359 -10.37 -3.43 4.42
C LEU A 359 -10.92 -3.13 5.83
N ALA A 360 -11.73 -2.07 5.98
CA ALA A 360 -12.37 -1.73 7.25
C ALA A 360 -13.32 -2.82 7.79
N LYS A 361 -13.96 -3.59 6.90
CA LYS A 361 -14.84 -4.71 7.29
C LYS A 361 -14.05 -5.97 7.62
N THR A 362 -13.01 -6.27 6.85
CA THR A 362 -12.27 -7.54 6.94
C THR A 362 -11.12 -7.50 7.93
N ASP A 363 -10.45 -6.35 8.05
CA ASP A 363 -9.28 -6.15 8.90
C ASP A 363 -9.22 -4.70 9.40
N GLY A 364 -9.95 -4.44 10.49
CA GLY A 364 -9.99 -3.12 11.10
C GLY A 364 -8.65 -2.63 11.66
N ASP A 365 -7.71 -3.53 11.99
CA ASP A 365 -6.39 -3.12 12.46
C ASP A 365 -5.56 -2.55 11.30
N ARG A 366 -5.54 -3.24 10.15
CA ARG A 366 -4.94 -2.70 8.92
C ARG A 366 -5.65 -1.44 8.43
N ALA A 367 -6.97 -1.37 8.52
CA ALA A 367 -7.72 -0.16 8.14
C ALA A 367 -7.30 1.07 8.96
N THR A 368 -7.04 0.92 10.26
CA THR A 368 -6.49 2.00 11.10
C THR A 368 -5.02 2.31 10.86
N MET A 369 -4.36 1.55 10.00
CA MET A 369 -2.98 1.76 9.56
C MET A 369 -2.91 1.99 8.03
N ASN A 370 -4.04 2.17 7.34
CA ASN A 370 -4.08 2.46 5.91
C ASN A 370 -4.18 3.97 5.67
N ALA A 371 -3.32 4.55 4.83
CA ALA A 371 -3.31 5.99 4.59
C ALA A 371 -4.59 6.50 3.92
N ASP A 372 -5.08 5.81 2.88
CA ASP A 372 -6.34 6.14 2.21
C ASP A 372 -7.56 6.10 3.16
N SER A 373 -7.56 5.21 4.17
CA SER A 373 -8.63 5.20 5.18
C SER A 373 -8.66 6.50 6.01
N HIS A 374 -7.50 7.10 6.28
CA HIS A 374 -7.42 8.39 6.98
C HIS A 374 -7.84 9.54 6.08
N GLU A 375 -7.39 9.53 4.82
CA GLU A 375 -7.82 10.50 3.81
C GLU A 375 -9.34 10.52 3.69
N TYR A 376 -9.98 9.39 3.38
CA TYR A 376 -11.42 9.35 3.16
C TYR A 376 -12.24 9.63 4.43
N PHE A 377 -11.71 9.26 5.59
CA PHE A 377 -12.30 9.68 6.87
C PHE A 377 -12.25 11.20 7.03
N ALA A 378 -11.14 11.85 6.66
CA ALA A 378 -10.96 13.29 6.78
C ALA A 378 -11.78 14.07 5.73
N GLU A 379 -11.76 13.62 4.48
CA GLU A 379 -12.51 14.20 3.36
C GLU A 379 -14.02 14.15 3.59
N ASN A 380 -14.52 13.03 4.14
CA ASN A 380 -15.93 12.81 4.47
C ASN A 380 -16.88 13.23 3.32
N SER A 381 -16.56 12.74 2.12
CA SER A 381 -17.24 13.07 0.87
C SER A 381 -17.75 11.79 0.18
N PRO A 382 -19.09 11.53 0.17
CA PRO A 382 -20.16 12.33 0.78
C PRO A 382 -20.13 12.28 2.32
N ASN A 383 -20.79 13.24 2.96
CA ASN A 383 -20.82 13.36 4.42
C ASN A 383 -21.53 12.17 5.09
N LEU A 384 -20.82 11.47 5.99
CA LEU A 384 -21.28 10.28 6.72
C LEU A 384 -21.73 10.54 8.16
N GLY A 385 -21.97 11.81 8.52
CA GLY A 385 -22.48 12.23 9.82
C GLY A 385 -21.40 12.41 10.87
#